data_AF-A0A4R8L0H6-F1
#
_entry.id   AF-A0A4R8L0H6-F1
#
_cell.length_a   1.000
_cell.length_b   1.000
_cell.length_c   1.000
_cell.angle_alpha   90.00
_cell.angle_beta   90.00
_cell.angle_gamma   90.00
#
_symmetry.space_group_name_H-M   'P 1'
#
loop_
_entity.id
_entity.type
_entity.pdbx_description
1 polymer ?
#
loop_
_entity_poly.entity_id
_entity_poly.type
_entity_poly.pdbx_seq_one_letter_code
_entity_poly.pdbx_strand_id
1 'polypeptide(L)'
;MPLTLPGICWPLQASTGHLAVTTAHITGHFRAGAGEDAIVLCDLLPAGKFRNGAARHWCRTHQCYWGTQADLADRQASQQMRCRQHASPMGYVLYPVLFDPSQFHATTLRLGPDGLLQLRARTGDGGTLLARNAAALAIDCRALPGLFPPDIVQLNITPPAAQAYAAALQAAMPMDCSDCARCGHPHLDLGSFALAPHRRHSCGHCGHDASHSATPIVSTPLWRLRRHYTQCF
;
A
#
# COMPACT_ATOMS: atom_id res chain seq x y z
N MET A 1 23.14 -5.88 10.90
CA MET A 1 22.96 -5.57 9.46
C MET A 1 21.49 -5.72 9.10
N PRO A 2 20.96 -4.98 8.12
CA PRO A 2 19.59 -5.15 7.64
C PRO A 2 19.44 -6.47 6.87
N LEU A 3 18.25 -7.06 6.91
CA LEU A 3 17.89 -8.29 6.20
C LEU A 3 16.92 -7.95 5.07
N THR A 4 17.04 -8.64 3.93
CA THR A 4 16.05 -8.61 2.84
C THR A 4 15.23 -9.89 2.90
N LEU A 5 13.94 -9.78 3.18
CA LEU A 5 13.05 -10.92 3.39
C LEU A 5 11.72 -10.69 2.67
N PRO A 6 11.00 -11.75 2.27
CA PRO A 6 9.60 -11.64 1.86
C PRO A 6 8.81 -10.95 2.96
N GLY A 7 8.07 -9.88 2.62
CA GLY A 7 7.38 -9.11 3.65
C GLY A 7 6.51 -7.98 3.11
N ILE A 8 5.63 -7.52 3.97
CA ILE A 8 4.81 -6.32 3.79
C ILE A 8 5.21 -5.34 4.88
N CYS A 9 5.38 -4.06 4.53
CA CYS A 9 5.53 -2.99 5.50
C CYS A 9 4.57 -1.83 5.19
N TRP A 10 4.23 -1.06 6.22
CA TRP A 10 3.45 0.17 6.07
C TRP A 10 3.88 1.22 7.09
N PRO A 11 3.87 2.50 6.71
CA PRO A 11 4.00 3.59 7.67
C PRO A 11 2.76 3.63 8.58
N LEU A 12 2.96 3.91 9.87
CA LEU A 12 1.87 4.00 10.84
C LEU A 12 1.03 5.28 10.67
N GLN A 13 1.59 6.31 10.02
CA GLN A 13 0.95 7.62 9.85
C GLN A 13 1.12 8.12 8.41
N ALA A 14 0.38 7.55 7.47
CA ALA A 14 0.38 8.01 6.09
C ALA A 14 -1.01 8.41 5.58
N SER A 15 -1.04 9.45 4.75
CA SER A 15 -2.20 9.88 3.99
C SER A 15 -2.27 9.25 2.59
N THR A 16 -1.26 8.48 2.20
CA THR A 16 -1.15 7.81 0.90
C THR A 16 -0.46 6.46 1.09
N GLY A 17 -0.87 5.46 0.34
CA GLY A 17 -0.29 4.11 0.41
C GLY A 17 0.33 3.62 -0.89
N HIS A 18 1.28 2.69 -0.76
CA HIS A 18 1.85 1.91 -1.85
C HIS A 18 1.47 0.44 -1.66
N LEU A 19 0.22 0.14 -2.02
CA LEU A 19 -0.35 -1.19 -1.86
C LEU A 19 0.01 -2.12 -3.02
N ALA A 20 0.07 -1.60 -4.25
CA ALA A 20 0.47 -2.36 -5.43
C ALA A 20 1.98 -2.34 -5.60
N VAL A 21 2.65 -3.45 -5.30
CA VAL A 21 4.12 -3.51 -5.21
C VAL A 21 4.73 -4.28 -6.38
N THR A 22 5.94 -3.88 -6.77
CA THR A 22 6.74 -4.52 -7.82
C THR A 22 7.71 -5.58 -7.27
N THR A 23 7.77 -5.74 -5.95
CA THR A 23 8.58 -6.75 -5.27
C THR A 23 7.86 -7.24 -4.02
N ALA A 24 8.00 -8.53 -3.71
CA ALA A 24 7.47 -9.14 -2.50
C ALA A 24 8.41 -9.01 -1.29
N HIS A 25 9.54 -8.31 -1.43
CA HIS A 25 10.57 -8.22 -0.40
C HIS A 25 10.67 -6.83 0.23
N ILE A 26 11.00 -6.81 1.52
CA ILE A 26 11.36 -5.61 2.27
C ILE A 26 12.76 -5.77 2.85
N THR A 27 13.51 -4.67 2.96
CA THR A 27 14.85 -4.66 3.55
C THR A 27 14.85 -3.81 4.81
N GLY A 28 15.26 -4.37 5.95
CA GLY A 28 15.23 -3.65 7.21
C GLY A 28 15.73 -4.42 8.42
N HIS A 29 15.45 -3.87 9.59
CA HIS A 29 15.67 -4.50 10.89
C HIS A 29 14.32 -4.94 11.47
N PHE A 30 14.23 -6.22 11.81
CA PHE A 30 13.00 -6.86 12.28
C PHE A 30 13.27 -7.55 13.61
N ARG A 31 12.35 -7.42 14.58
CA ARG A 31 12.47 -8.08 15.89
C ARG A 31 11.74 -9.42 15.96
N ALA A 32 10.72 -9.60 15.13
CA ALA A 32 9.86 -10.76 15.10
C ALA A 32 9.36 -11.02 13.67
N GLY A 33 8.44 -11.97 13.51
CA GLY A 33 7.77 -12.23 12.23
C GLY A 33 6.73 -11.17 11.85
N ALA A 34 6.26 -10.36 12.80
CA ALA A 34 5.33 -9.26 12.58
C ALA A 34 5.42 -8.27 13.76
N GLY A 35 5.00 -7.03 13.55
CA GLY A 35 4.97 -6.01 14.59
C GLY A 35 4.80 -4.60 14.03
N GLU A 36 5.03 -3.61 14.89
CA GLU A 36 4.97 -2.18 14.54
C GLU A 36 6.28 -1.45 14.80
N ASP A 37 7.37 -2.19 14.96
CA ASP A 37 8.67 -1.71 15.40
C ASP A 37 9.81 -1.96 14.38
N ALA A 38 9.46 -2.30 13.13
CA ALA A 38 10.47 -2.46 12.09
C ALA A 38 11.08 -1.12 11.68
N ILE A 39 12.39 -1.14 11.43
CA ILE A 39 13.10 -0.05 10.76
C ILE A 39 13.42 -0.51 9.34
N VAL A 40 12.63 -0.05 8.38
CA VAL A 40 12.74 -0.45 6.96
C VAL A 40 13.58 0.60 6.22
N LEU A 41 14.46 0.14 5.32
CA LEU A 41 15.34 1.03 4.58
C LEU A 41 14.56 1.89 3.58
N CYS A 42 15.10 3.08 3.30
CA CYS A 42 14.54 3.99 2.31
C CYS A 42 14.71 3.44 0.89
N ASP A 43 13.60 3.34 0.15
CA ASP A 43 13.60 3.24 -1.31
C ASP A 43 13.31 4.64 -1.89
N LEU A 44 14.35 5.36 -2.31
CA LEU A 44 14.27 6.73 -2.82
C LEU A 44 14.38 6.76 -4.34
N LEU A 45 13.39 7.35 -5.01
CA LEU A 45 13.39 7.51 -6.46
C LEU A 45 13.15 8.96 -6.90
N PRO A 46 13.62 9.36 -8.11
CA PRO A 46 13.39 10.70 -8.63
C PRO A 46 11.90 11.06 -8.81
N ALA A 47 11.48 12.18 -8.23
CA ALA A 47 10.10 12.67 -8.21
C ALA A 47 9.96 14.12 -8.77
N GLY A 48 10.85 14.46 -9.72
CA GLY A 48 10.84 15.75 -10.41
C GLY A 48 11.59 16.83 -9.64
N LYS A 49 11.06 18.04 -9.63
CA LYS A 49 11.65 19.21 -8.97
C LYS A 49 10.63 19.87 -8.03
N PHE A 50 11.13 20.49 -6.96
CA PHE A 50 10.36 21.43 -6.16
C PHE A 50 10.10 22.74 -6.92
N ARG A 51 9.22 23.60 -6.39
CA ARG A 51 8.90 24.91 -6.99
C ARG A 51 10.12 25.83 -7.14
N ASN A 52 11.13 25.67 -6.29
CA ASN A 52 12.40 26.40 -6.36
C ASN A 52 13.41 25.76 -7.33
N GLY A 53 13.01 24.76 -8.12
CA GLY A 53 13.86 24.09 -9.10
C GLY A 53 14.77 22.99 -8.53
N ALA A 54 14.85 22.83 -7.20
CA ALA A 54 15.67 21.78 -6.58
C ALA A 54 15.14 20.37 -6.90
N ALA A 55 16.04 19.40 -7.01
CA ALA A 55 15.66 18.01 -7.26
C ALA A 55 14.82 17.46 -6.10
N ARG A 56 13.70 16.80 -6.44
CA ARG A 56 12.79 16.16 -5.50
C ARG A 56 12.84 14.66 -5.68
N HIS A 57 12.93 13.92 -4.60
CA HIS A 57 12.82 12.47 -4.57
C HIS A 57 11.60 12.04 -3.76
N TRP A 58 11.09 10.86 -4.03
CA TRP A 58 10.02 10.22 -3.28
C TRP A 58 10.55 8.99 -2.58
N CYS A 59 10.30 8.87 -1.28
CA CYS A 59 10.56 7.63 -0.56
C CYS A 59 9.34 6.72 -0.67
N ARG A 60 9.45 5.65 -1.46
CA ARG A 60 8.37 4.67 -1.64
C ARG A 60 8.12 3.84 -0.37
N THR A 61 9.12 3.65 0.48
CA THR A 61 8.94 2.96 1.77
C THR A 61 8.14 3.82 2.75
N HIS A 62 8.58 5.06 2.95
CA HIS A 62 8.05 5.93 4.02
C HIS A 62 7.04 6.98 3.55
N GLN A 63 6.70 6.97 2.26
CA GLN A 63 5.67 7.82 1.66
C GLN A 63 5.89 9.32 1.92
N CYS A 64 7.12 9.80 1.71
CA CYS A 64 7.46 11.21 1.88
C CYS A 64 8.47 11.72 0.87
N TYR A 65 8.46 13.04 0.63
CA TYR A 65 9.45 13.68 -0.22
C TYR A 65 10.79 13.86 0.48
N TRP A 66 11.85 13.82 -0.31
CA TRP A 66 13.22 14.13 0.07
C TRP A 66 13.81 15.18 -0.89
N GLY A 67 14.67 16.05 -0.38
CA GLY A 67 15.43 17.04 -1.14
C GLY A 67 15.28 18.47 -0.60
N THR A 68 14.79 18.61 0.64
CA THR A 68 14.81 19.88 1.37
C THR A 68 16.23 20.22 1.85
N GLN A 69 16.45 21.44 2.33
CA GLN A 69 17.76 21.82 2.91
C GLN A 69 18.14 20.95 4.11
N ALA A 70 17.16 20.56 4.94
CA ALA A 70 17.39 19.65 6.06
C ALA A 70 17.85 18.26 5.58
N ASP A 71 17.24 17.74 4.52
CA ASP A 71 17.62 16.46 3.92
C ASP A 71 19.05 16.51 3.34
N LEU A 72 19.44 17.62 2.71
CA LEU A 72 20.78 17.82 2.16
C LEU A 72 21.84 17.91 3.27
N ALA A 73 21.54 18.62 4.35
CA ALA A 73 22.41 18.73 5.53
C ALA A 73 22.59 17.35 6.21
N ASP A 74 21.51 16.58 6.40
CA ASP A 74 21.60 15.23 6.97
C ASP A 74 22.43 14.29 6.07
N ARG A 75 22.27 14.37 4.75
CA ARG A 75 23.10 13.60 3.80
C ARG A 75 24.57 13.98 3.90
N GLN A 76 24.90 15.27 4.04
CA GLN A 76 26.28 15.72 4.18
C GLN A 76 26.91 15.19 5.47
N ALA A 77 26.16 15.18 6.57
CA ALA A 77 26.62 14.71 7.88
C ALA A 77 26.73 13.17 7.98
N SER A 78 25.74 12.44 7.46
CA SER A 78 25.65 10.98 7.58
C SER A 78 26.30 10.22 6.42
N GLN A 79 26.57 10.90 5.30
CA GLN A 79 26.92 10.32 4.00
C GLN A 79 25.89 9.33 3.45
N GLN A 80 24.66 9.34 3.97
CA GLN A 80 23.58 8.47 3.55
C GLN A 80 22.43 9.28 2.96
N MET A 81 21.86 8.78 1.86
CA MET A 81 20.65 9.37 1.29
C MET A 81 19.43 8.68 1.89
N ARG A 82 18.86 9.29 2.93
CA ARG A 82 17.74 8.75 3.71
C ARG A 82 16.67 9.81 3.92
N CYS A 83 15.40 9.40 3.92
CA CYS A 83 14.30 10.33 4.13
C CYS A 83 14.18 10.75 5.61
N ARG A 84 13.45 11.84 5.88
CA ARG A 84 13.18 12.29 7.25
C ARG A 84 12.52 11.24 8.17
N GLN A 85 11.91 10.21 7.61
CA GLN A 85 11.24 9.12 8.33
C GLN A 85 12.10 7.83 8.40
N HIS A 86 13.37 7.85 8.00
CA HIS A 86 14.19 6.63 7.84
C HIS A 86 14.39 5.80 9.12
N ALA A 87 14.22 6.42 10.30
CA ALA A 87 14.33 5.77 11.60
C ALA A 87 12.97 5.62 12.29
N SER A 88 11.88 5.96 11.60
CA SER A 88 10.54 5.85 12.15
C SER A 88 10.08 4.39 12.15
N PRO A 89 9.44 3.93 13.24
CA PRO A 89 8.92 2.56 13.31
C PRO A 89 7.82 2.36 12.28
N MET A 90 7.79 1.16 11.70
CA MET A 90 6.81 0.75 10.69
C MET A 90 6.10 -0.54 11.10
N GLY A 91 4.83 -0.63 10.72
CA GLY A 91 4.09 -1.88 10.71
C GLY A 91 4.67 -2.84 9.68
N TYR A 92 4.77 -4.12 10.04
CA TYR A 92 5.29 -5.14 9.14
C TYR A 92 4.77 -6.55 9.43
N VAL A 93 4.85 -7.39 8.40
CA VAL A 93 4.71 -8.85 8.47
C VAL A 93 5.75 -9.45 7.52
N LEU A 94 6.55 -10.39 8.03
CA LEU A 94 7.46 -11.22 7.26
C LEU A 94 6.73 -12.49 6.81
N TYR A 95 7.07 -12.98 5.62
CA TYR A 95 6.46 -14.16 5.01
C TYR A 95 4.91 -14.11 5.04
N PRO A 96 4.31 -13.02 4.51
CA PRO A 96 2.85 -12.86 4.51
C PRO A 96 2.20 -14.01 3.74
N VAL A 97 0.96 -14.34 4.11
CA VAL A 97 0.14 -15.26 3.32
C VAL A 97 -0.08 -14.65 1.94
N LEU A 98 0.39 -15.34 0.91
CA LEU A 98 0.09 -15.03 -0.48
C LEU A 98 -1.21 -15.72 -0.88
N PHE A 99 -2.23 -14.93 -1.18
CA PHE A 99 -3.57 -15.39 -1.50
C PHE A 99 -3.85 -15.24 -2.99
N ASP A 100 -4.29 -16.34 -3.59
CA ASP A 100 -4.77 -16.39 -4.97
C ASP A 100 -6.30 -16.45 -4.95
N PRO A 101 -7.00 -15.35 -5.31
CA PRO A 101 -8.46 -15.30 -5.31
C PRO A 101 -9.08 -16.18 -6.39
N SER A 102 -8.35 -16.57 -7.44
CA SER A 102 -8.88 -17.39 -8.54
C SER A 102 -9.17 -18.83 -8.13
N GLN A 103 -8.58 -19.30 -7.02
CA GLN A 103 -8.79 -20.65 -6.48
C GLN A 103 -10.08 -20.77 -5.66
N PHE A 104 -10.80 -19.67 -5.47
CA PHE A 104 -11.98 -19.63 -4.60
C PHE A 104 -13.19 -19.08 -5.34
N HIS A 105 -14.35 -19.69 -5.11
CA HIS A 105 -15.63 -19.23 -5.61
C HIS A 105 -16.05 -17.91 -4.95
N ALA A 106 -15.89 -17.83 -3.63
CA ALA A 106 -16.29 -16.69 -2.80
C ALA A 106 -15.20 -16.34 -1.81
N THR A 107 -14.93 -15.03 -1.59
CA THR A 107 -13.94 -14.56 -0.63
C THR A 107 -14.44 -13.34 0.12
N THR A 108 -14.32 -13.31 1.44
CA THR A 108 -14.58 -12.09 2.21
C THR A 108 -13.32 -11.70 2.96
N LEU A 109 -13.03 -10.40 2.96
CA LEU A 109 -11.97 -9.81 3.76
C LEU A 109 -12.57 -8.70 4.61
N ARG A 110 -12.34 -8.78 5.93
CA ARG A 110 -12.86 -7.81 6.89
C ARG A 110 -11.77 -7.44 7.87
N LEU A 111 -11.84 -6.23 8.42
CA LEU A 111 -11.03 -5.86 9.57
C LEU A 111 -11.75 -6.33 10.83
N GLY A 112 -11.10 -7.19 11.60
CA GLY A 112 -11.61 -7.70 12.88
C GLY A 112 -11.50 -6.64 14.00
N PRO A 113 -12.23 -6.83 15.11
CA PRO A 113 -12.15 -5.95 16.28
C PRO A 113 -10.79 -6.00 16.97
N ASP A 114 -10.01 -7.06 16.73
CA ASP A 114 -8.63 -7.26 17.17
C ASP A 114 -7.61 -6.54 16.27
N GLY A 115 -8.07 -5.82 15.24
CA GLY A 115 -7.21 -5.14 14.26
C GLY A 115 -6.60 -6.08 13.21
N LEU A 116 -6.91 -7.39 13.25
CA LEU A 116 -6.42 -8.34 12.26
C LEU A 116 -7.36 -8.40 11.04
N LEU A 117 -6.77 -8.64 9.87
CA LEU A 117 -7.52 -8.97 8.67
C LEU A 117 -8.05 -10.40 8.76
N GLN A 118 -9.37 -10.53 8.64
CA GLN A 118 -10.07 -11.80 8.65
C GLN A 118 -10.42 -12.18 7.23
N LEU A 119 -9.65 -13.11 6.66
CA LEU A 119 -9.88 -13.70 5.35
C LEU A 119 -10.74 -14.95 5.51
N ARG A 120 -11.84 -15.03 4.76
CA ARG A 120 -12.67 -16.23 4.64
C ARG A 120 -12.90 -16.52 3.17
N ALA A 121 -12.52 -17.69 2.69
CA ALA A 121 -12.70 -18.06 1.29
C ALA A 121 -13.24 -19.48 1.14
N ARG A 122 -14.07 -19.72 0.12
CA ARG A 122 -14.68 -21.03 -0.17
C ARG A 122 -14.36 -21.48 -1.57
N THR A 123 -13.99 -22.75 -1.73
CA THR A 123 -13.68 -23.34 -3.04
C THR A 123 -14.93 -23.64 -3.88
N GLY A 124 -16.12 -23.62 -3.29
CA GLY A 124 -17.41 -23.82 -3.95
C GLY A 124 -18.57 -23.86 -2.95
N ASP A 125 -19.79 -24.11 -3.42
CA ASP A 125 -20.98 -24.29 -2.57
C ASP A 125 -20.81 -25.51 -1.65
N GLY A 126 -20.82 -25.26 -0.34
CA GLY A 126 -20.51 -26.30 0.66
C GLY A 126 -19.04 -26.74 0.71
N GLY A 127 -18.16 -26.12 -0.10
CA GLY A 127 -16.74 -26.41 -0.15
C GLY A 127 -15.98 -26.00 1.11
N THR A 128 -14.74 -26.50 1.23
CA THR A 128 -13.85 -26.22 2.37
C THR A 128 -13.69 -24.72 2.58
N LEU A 129 -13.93 -24.30 3.81
CA LEU A 129 -13.72 -22.92 4.24
C LEU A 129 -12.25 -22.73 4.61
N LEU A 130 -11.54 -21.91 3.84
CA LEU A 130 -10.30 -21.31 4.29
C LEU A 130 -10.65 -20.16 5.25
N ALA A 131 -10.21 -20.26 6.50
CA ALA A 131 -10.30 -19.19 7.48
C ALA A 131 -8.90 -18.82 7.99
N ARG A 132 -8.53 -17.55 7.83
CA ARG A 132 -7.24 -17.00 8.27
C ARG A 132 -7.44 -15.63 8.90
N ASN A 133 -6.70 -15.38 9.97
CA ASN A 133 -6.55 -14.05 10.54
C ASN A 133 -5.08 -13.65 10.37
N ALA A 134 -4.81 -12.45 9.87
CA ALA A 134 -3.45 -11.99 9.58
C ALA A 134 -3.32 -10.49 9.81
N ALA A 135 -2.15 -10.00 10.23
CA ALA A 135 -1.91 -8.58 10.37
C ALA A 135 -1.87 -7.85 9.01
N ALA A 136 -1.43 -8.53 7.95
CA ALA A 136 -1.50 -8.06 6.57
C ALA A 136 -1.68 -9.25 5.63
N LEU A 137 -2.24 -9.00 4.44
CA LEU A 137 -2.49 -10.03 3.41
C LEU A 137 -1.83 -9.63 2.09
N ALA A 138 -1.16 -10.57 1.45
CA ALA A 138 -0.68 -10.42 0.08
C ALA A 138 -1.70 -11.05 -0.87
N ILE A 139 -2.12 -10.34 -1.91
CA ILE A 139 -2.86 -10.93 -3.03
C ILE A 139 -1.91 -11.08 -4.21
N ASP A 140 -1.88 -12.27 -4.82
CA ASP A 140 -1.07 -12.55 -5.99
C ASP A 140 -1.68 -11.90 -7.24
N CYS A 141 -1.00 -10.89 -7.80
CA CYS A 141 -1.48 -10.23 -9.02
C CYS A 141 -1.31 -11.08 -10.28
N ARG A 142 -0.46 -12.11 -10.25
CA ARG A 142 -0.31 -13.03 -11.40
C ARG A 142 -1.56 -13.86 -11.64
N ALA A 143 -2.38 -14.05 -10.60
CA ALA A 143 -3.70 -14.65 -10.69
C ALA A 143 -4.79 -13.67 -11.16
N LEU A 144 -4.44 -12.41 -11.43
CA LEU A 144 -5.35 -11.31 -11.77
C LEU A 144 -5.01 -10.68 -13.14
N PRO A 145 -4.99 -11.47 -14.23
CA PRO A 145 -4.52 -10.98 -15.52
C PRO A 145 -5.35 -9.79 -16.02
N GLY A 146 -4.68 -8.70 -16.37
CA GLY A 146 -5.30 -7.49 -16.93
C GLY A 146 -5.94 -6.55 -15.90
N LEU A 147 -5.96 -6.90 -14.61
CA LEU A 147 -6.56 -6.04 -13.58
C LEU A 147 -5.61 -4.93 -13.09
N PHE A 148 -4.31 -5.21 -13.11
CA PHE A 148 -3.25 -4.27 -12.73
C PHE A 148 -2.14 -4.29 -13.80
N PRO A 149 -1.33 -3.20 -13.88
CA PRO A 149 -0.10 -3.21 -14.65
C PRO A 149 0.76 -4.47 -14.41
N PRO A 150 1.41 -5.02 -15.44
CA PRO A 150 2.08 -6.33 -15.38
C PRO A 150 3.31 -6.37 -14.47
N ASP A 151 3.88 -5.21 -14.13
CA ASP A 151 4.99 -5.08 -13.19
C ASP A 151 4.55 -5.17 -11.71
N ILE A 152 3.26 -5.06 -11.43
CA ILE A 152 2.71 -5.26 -10.09
C ILE A 152 2.58 -6.76 -9.84
N VAL A 153 3.37 -7.27 -8.90
CA VAL A 153 3.42 -8.69 -8.56
C VAL A 153 2.49 -9.05 -7.41
N GLN A 154 2.18 -8.08 -6.55
CA GLN A 154 1.41 -8.31 -5.33
C GLN A 154 0.63 -7.06 -4.91
N LEU A 155 -0.56 -7.26 -4.35
CA LEU A 155 -1.28 -6.23 -3.59
C LEU A 155 -1.13 -6.51 -2.09
N ASN A 156 -0.56 -5.55 -1.38
CA ASN A 156 -0.31 -5.61 0.06
C ASN A 156 -1.46 -4.98 0.83
N ILE A 157 -2.46 -5.78 1.21
CA ILE A 157 -3.54 -5.30 2.05
C ILE A 157 -3.02 -5.14 3.47
N THR A 158 -2.81 -3.89 3.87
CA THR A 158 -2.33 -3.49 5.18
C THR A 158 -3.49 -3.03 6.07
N PRO A 159 -3.35 -2.98 7.41
CA PRO A 159 -4.39 -2.48 8.29
C PRO A 159 -4.89 -1.07 7.92
N PRO A 160 -4.03 -0.07 7.62
CA PRO A 160 -4.50 1.25 7.20
C PRO A 160 -5.34 1.21 5.92
N ALA A 161 -4.96 0.37 4.94
CA ALA A 161 -5.69 0.24 3.68
C ALA A 161 -7.07 -0.40 3.89
N ALA A 162 -7.12 -1.48 4.68
CA ALA A 162 -8.38 -2.14 5.01
C ALA A 162 -9.31 -1.22 5.83
N GLN A 163 -8.76 -0.47 6.79
CA GLN A 163 -9.52 0.48 7.60
C GLN A 163 -10.09 1.62 6.75
N ALA A 164 -9.28 2.25 5.92
CA ALA A 164 -9.72 3.33 5.03
C ALA A 164 -10.84 2.85 4.08
N TYR A 165 -10.67 1.66 3.51
CA TYR A 165 -11.67 1.05 2.63
C TYR A 165 -12.98 0.71 3.36
N ALA A 166 -12.90 0.09 4.53
CA ALA A 166 -14.07 -0.24 5.33
C ALA A 166 -14.84 1.01 5.78
N ALA A 167 -14.13 2.07 6.17
CA ALA A 167 -14.73 3.36 6.53
C ALA A 167 -15.47 3.99 5.34
N ALA A 168 -14.83 4.00 4.16
CA ALA A 168 -15.44 4.53 2.94
C ALA A 168 -16.69 3.74 2.51
N LEU A 169 -16.67 2.40 2.65
CA LEU A 169 -17.85 1.55 2.45
C LEU A 169 -18.98 1.87 3.43
N GLN A 170 -18.68 1.97 4.73
CA GLN A 170 -19.68 2.28 5.77
C GLN A 170 -20.32 3.64 5.57
N ALA A 171 -19.53 4.63 5.12
CA ALA A 171 -20.00 5.97 4.83
C ALA A 171 -20.64 6.11 3.42
N ALA A 172 -20.78 5.01 2.67
CA ALA A 172 -21.28 4.99 1.29
C ALA A 172 -20.61 6.03 0.37
N MET A 173 -19.30 6.22 0.55
CA MET A 173 -18.53 7.20 -0.23
C MET A 173 -18.37 6.73 -1.68
N PRO A 174 -18.46 7.64 -2.67
CA PRO A 174 -18.01 7.37 -4.03
C PRO A 174 -16.56 6.88 -4.04
N MET A 175 -16.36 5.65 -4.50
CA MET A 175 -15.05 5.02 -4.62
C MET A 175 -14.77 4.60 -6.06
N ASP A 176 -13.52 4.73 -6.45
CA ASP A 176 -13.00 4.06 -7.64
C ASP A 176 -11.50 3.73 -7.44
N CYS A 177 -10.82 3.27 -8.48
CA CYS A 177 -9.38 3.08 -8.48
C CYS A 177 -8.74 3.88 -9.62
N SER A 178 -8.27 5.09 -9.30
CA SER A 178 -7.54 5.94 -10.26
C SER A 178 -6.09 5.49 -10.38
N ASP A 179 -5.62 5.34 -11.63
CA ASP A 179 -4.21 5.07 -11.90
C ASP A 179 -3.41 6.37 -12.05
N CYS A 180 -2.14 6.31 -11.64
CA CYS A 180 -1.23 7.43 -11.76
C CYS A 180 -1.00 7.79 -13.22
N ALA A 181 -1.23 9.05 -13.61
CA ALA A 181 -0.97 9.52 -14.97
C ALA A 181 0.52 9.48 -15.37
N ARG A 182 1.43 9.32 -14.39
CA ARG A 182 2.89 9.28 -14.62
C ARG A 182 3.44 7.86 -14.71
N CYS A 183 3.05 6.96 -13.79
CA CYS A 183 3.64 5.62 -13.70
C CYS A 183 2.63 4.48 -13.84
N GLY A 184 1.34 4.76 -14.03
CA GLY A 184 0.29 3.75 -14.20
C GLY A 184 -0.09 2.96 -12.95
N HIS A 185 0.62 3.12 -11.83
CA HIS A 185 0.30 2.42 -10.58
C HIS A 185 -0.98 2.98 -9.95
N PRO A 186 -1.82 2.12 -9.33
CA PRO A 186 -3.08 2.54 -8.76
C PRO A 186 -2.88 3.36 -7.49
N HIS A 187 -3.72 4.36 -7.28
CA HIS A 187 -3.69 5.23 -6.11
C HIS A 187 -4.46 4.64 -4.94
N LEU A 188 -3.86 4.77 -3.75
CA LEU A 188 -4.47 4.42 -2.48
C LEU A 188 -4.47 5.66 -1.57
N ASP A 189 -5.66 6.20 -1.34
CA ASP A 189 -5.89 7.26 -0.37
C ASP A 189 -5.97 6.65 1.03
N LEU A 190 -5.22 7.23 1.98
CA LEU A 190 -5.20 6.84 3.39
C LEU A 190 -5.39 8.07 4.27
N GLY A 191 -5.56 7.85 5.58
CA GLY A 191 -5.61 8.92 6.57
C GLY A 191 -6.55 10.05 6.14
N SER A 192 -6.06 11.30 6.15
CA SER A 192 -6.85 12.48 5.78
C SER A 192 -7.36 12.47 4.34
N PHE A 193 -6.69 11.81 3.39
CA PHE A 193 -7.15 11.74 1.99
C PHE A 193 -8.28 10.72 1.80
N ALA A 194 -8.41 9.74 2.70
CA ALA A 194 -9.52 8.78 2.66
C ALA A 194 -10.82 9.32 3.31
N LEU A 195 -10.79 10.50 3.94
CA LEU A 195 -11.93 11.03 4.69
C LEU A 195 -13.02 11.66 3.81
N ALA A 196 -12.69 12.03 2.57
CA ALA A 196 -13.65 12.66 1.67
C ALA A 196 -13.29 12.38 0.20
N PRO A 197 -14.30 12.17 -0.66
CA PRO A 197 -14.10 12.08 -2.10
C PRO A 197 -13.46 13.35 -2.64
N HIS A 198 -12.45 13.20 -3.49
CA HIS A 198 -11.73 14.32 -4.09
C HIS A 198 -11.23 13.94 -5.48
N ARG A 199 -10.79 14.93 -6.26
CA ARG A 199 -10.33 14.69 -7.63
C ARG A 199 -8.83 14.50 -7.75
N ARG A 200 -8.04 15.09 -6.85
CA ARG A 200 -6.58 15.15 -6.96
C ARG A 200 -5.92 14.11 -6.06
N HIS A 201 -5.33 13.09 -6.66
CA HIS A 201 -4.74 11.98 -5.93
C HIS A 201 -3.21 12.01 -5.96
N SER A 202 -2.60 11.56 -4.86
CA SER A 202 -1.15 11.43 -4.73
C SER A 202 -0.71 9.98 -4.91
N CYS A 203 0.32 9.76 -5.72
CA CYS A 203 0.82 8.43 -6.02
C CYS A 203 1.78 7.94 -4.94
N GLY A 204 1.42 6.88 -4.23
CA GLY A 204 2.32 6.26 -3.25
C GLY A 204 3.52 5.52 -3.85
N HIS A 205 3.45 5.16 -5.14
CA HIS A 205 4.55 4.47 -5.84
C HIS A 205 5.65 5.43 -6.31
N CYS A 206 5.29 6.54 -6.98
CA CYS A 206 6.25 7.45 -7.62
C CYS A 206 6.28 8.88 -7.07
N GLY A 207 5.42 9.20 -6.11
CA GLY A 207 5.32 10.55 -5.54
C GLY A 207 4.83 11.61 -6.52
N HIS A 208 4.15 11.22 -7.60
CA HIS A 208 3.46 12.17 -8.45
C HIS A 208 2.14 12.59 -7.78
N ASP A 209 1.95 13.89 -7.59
CA ASP A 209 0.89 14.48 -6.78
C ASP A 209 -0.15 15.26 -7.61
N ALA A 210 -0.25 14.96 -8.90
CA ALA A 210 -1.12 15.69 -9.83
C ALA A 210 -1.88 14.76 -10.79
N SER A 211 -2.25 13.55 -10.37
CA SER A 211 -3.24 12.77 -11.13
C SER A 211 -4.65 13.17 -10.70
N HIS A 212 -5.53 13.30 -11.68
CA HIS A 212 -6.90 13.73 -11.46
C HIS A 212 -7.89 12.69 -11.95
N SER A 213 -8.82 12.29 -11.08
CA SER A 213 -9.99 11.50 -11.48
C SER A 213 -11.03 12.38 -12.20
N ALA A 214 -11.88 11.75 -13.00
CA ALA A 214 -12.97 12.43 -13.70
C ALA A 214 -13.97 13.05 -12.70
N THR A 215 -14.35 12.28 -11.68
CA THR A 215 -15.28 12.68 -10.60
C THR A 215 -14.62 12.57 -9.22
N PRO A 216 -15.08 13.31 -8.21
CA PRO A 216 -14.58 13.15 -6.84
C PRO A 216 -14.80 11.72 -6.33
N ILE A 217 -13.73 11.06 -5.91
CA ILE A 217 -13.74 9.69 -5.37
C ILE A 217 -12.76 9.56 -4.19
N VAL A 218 -12.91 8.52 -3.37
CA VAL A 218 -11.81 7.97 -2.58
C VAL A 218 -11.16 6.87 -3.42
N SER A 219 -9.88 7.01 -3.77
CA SER A 219 -9.18 6.06 -4.63
C SER A 219 -8.63 4.88 -3.83
N THR A 220 -8.95 3.66 -4.25
CA THR A 220 -8.42 2.44 -3.62
C THR A 220 -8.36 1.25 -4.58
N PRO A 221 -7.24 0.53 -4.67
CA PRO A 221 -7.14 -0.70 -5.47
C PRO A 221 -8.10 -1.80 -5.01
N LEU A 222 -8.53 -1.76 -3.75
CA LEU A 222 -9.49 -2.73 -3.19
C LEU A 222 -10.88 -2.61 -3.85
N TRP A 223 -11.26 -1.42 -4.31
CA TRP A 223 -12.50 -1.23 -5.06
C TRP A 223 -12.44 -1.92 -6.43
N ARG A 224 -11.30 -1.82 -7.12
CA ARG A 224 -11.07 -2.51 -8.39
C ARG A 224 -11.16 -4.04 -8.22
N LEU A 225 -10.56 -4.57 -7.16
CA LEU A 225 -10.69 -6.00 -6.81
C LEU A 225 -12.14 -6.43 -6.58
N ARG A 226 -12.88 -5.68 -5.75
CA ARG A 226 -14.30 -5.95 -5.46
C ARG A 226 -15.17 -5.92 -6.71
N ARG A 227 -14.92 -5.01 -7.65
CA ARG A 227 -15.68 -4.96 -8.91
C ARG A 227 -15.39 -6.15 -9.81
N HIS A 228 -14.17 -6.68 -9.78
CA HIS A 228 -13.78 -7.83 -10.59
C HIS A 228 -14.31 -9.15 -10.03
N TYR A 229 -14.19 -9.33 -8.71
CA TYR A 229 -14.82 -10.44 -8.01
C TYR A 229 -15.99 -9.90 -7.21
N THR A 230 -17.19 -9.97 -7.77
CA THR A 230 -18.42 -9.42 -7.16
C THR A 230 -18.75 -10.05 -5.79
N GLN A 231 -18.12 -11.19 -5.48
CA GLN A 231 -18.19 -11.88 -4.19
C GLN A 231 -16.95 -11.63 -3.30
N CYS A 232 -16.06 -10.71 -3.67
CA CYS A 232 -14.92 -10.25 -2.87
C CYS A 232 -15.22 -8.92 -2.19
N PHE A 233 -15.02 -8.89 -0.86
CA PHE A 233 -15.13 -7.74 0.05
C PHE A 233 -16.55 -7.33 0.46
#